data_AF-A0A7X3MGZ4-F1
#
_entry.id   AF-A0A7X3MGZ4-F1
#
_cell.length_a   1.000
_cell.length_b   1.000
_cell.length_c   1.000
_cell.angle_alpha   90.00
_cell.angle_beta   90.00
_cell.angle_gamma   90.00
#
_symmetry.space_group_name_H-M   'P 1'
#
loop_
_entity.id
_entity.type
_entity.pdbx_description
1 polymer ?
#
loop_
_entity_poly.entity_id
_entity_poly.type
_entity_poly.pdbx_seq_one_letter_code
_entity_poly.pdbx_strand_id
1 'polypeptide(L)'
;MESKNSVELFEYAEIGRTYAIQLSSGAIISGGLAVKYEYLTEEGVQKSYRITFGNSKYIDIIEDEIESIQLIKPHKTVLEYLKEFEDKHDVKCFDNEDNVLPNDKILSNLLFGKEQTWDDLHEDEKRDFISYLQLSSDEVVTLINILVDYKDENKKLYDKRQSTLDATLEFVNQFDEIKEVFPSLEELIAFVYKKSGIETLVNSITR
;
A
#
# COMPACT_ATOMS: atom_id res chain seq x y z
N MET A 1 -10.99 -20.32 31.13
CA MET A 1 -9.82 -19.44 31.25
C MET A 1 -10.38 -18.04 31.40
N GLU A 2 -10.41 -17.54 32.63
CA GLU A 2 -10.99 -16.24 32.99
C GLU A 2 -10.14 -15.09 32.44
N SER A 3 -10.80 -14.24 31.64
CA SER A 3 -10.76 -12.77 31.63
C SER A 3 -9.52 -12.04 32.18
N LYS A 4 -8.31 -12.34 31.69
CA LYS A 4 -7.18 -11.42 31.87
C LYS A 4 -7.20 -10.21 30.93
N ASN A 5 -8.06 -10.20 29.89
CA ASN A 5 -8.08 -9.12 28.90
C ASN A 5 -8.97 -7.92 29.29
N SER A 6 -10.02 -8.06 30.11
CA SER A 6 -10.97 -6.96 30.34
C SER A 6 -10.41 -5.85 31.25
N VAL A 7 -9.66 -6.21 32.29
CA VAL A 7 -9.17 -5.28 33.31
C VAL A 7 -8.10 -4.31 32.77
N GLU A 8 -7.25 -4.74 31.84
CA GLU A 8 -6.20 -3.87 31.26
C GLU A 8 -6.74 -2.93 30.16
N LEU A 9 -7.91 -3.23 29.57
CA LEU A 9 -8.40 -2.54 28.37
C LEU A 9 -8.82 -1.09 28.63
N PHE A 10 -9.25 -0.74 29.85
CA PHE A 10 -9.71 0.61 30.19
C PHE A 10 -8.78 1.42 31.08
N GLU A 11 -7.81 0.83 31.77
CA GLU A 11 -6.83 1.61 32.55
C GLU A 11 -6.11 2.63 31.64
N TYR A 12 -5.82 2.24 30.40
CA TYR A 12 -5.11 3.08 29.42
C TYR A 12 -6.02 3.89 28.49
N ALA A 13 -7.35 3.75 28.57
CA ALA A 13 -8.25 4.54 27.72
C ALA A 13 -8.20 6.04 28.11
N GLU A 14 -8.01 6.95 27.17
CA GLU A 14 -7.88 8.38 27.44
C GLU A 14 -9.23 9.09 27.27
N ILE A 15 -9.60 9.94 28.24
CA ILE A 15 -10.75 10.84 28.10
C ILE A 15 -10.51 11.79 26.93
N GLY A 16 -11.53 12.00 26.11
CA GLY A 16 -11.49 12.85 24.91
C GLY A 16 -11.11 12.12 23.62
N ARG A 17 -10.76 10.83 23.69
CA ARG A 17 -10.54 10.00 22.50
C ARG A 17 -11.81 9.25 22.08
N THR A 18 -11.87 8.91 20.81
CA THR A 18 -12.98 8.14 20.23
C THR A 18 -12.66 6.65 20.26
N TYR A 19 -13.63 5.83 20.63
CA TYR A 19 -13.47 4.38 20.73
C TYR A 19 -14.61 3.64 20.05
N ALA A 20 -14.31 2.45 19.53
CA ALA A 20 -15.29 1.43 19.20
C ALA A 20 -15.34 0.43 20.37
N ILE A 21 -16.53 0.21 20.91
CA ILE A 21 -16.79 -0.60 22.10
C ILE A 21 -17.75 -1.71 21.71
N GLN A 22 -17.34 -2.95 21.93
CA GLN A 22 -18.17 -4.13 21.76
C GLN A 22 -18.70 -4.56 23.12
N LEU A 23 -20.02 -4.68 23.25
CA LEU A 23 -20.67 -5.19 24.45
C LEU A 23 -20.73 -6.72 24.44
N SER A 24 -20.83 -7.34 25.61
CA SER A 24 -21.01 -8.80 25.76
C SER A 24 -22.29 -9.32 25.09
N SER A 25 -23.25 -8.43 24.79
CA SER A 25 -24.46 -8.74 24.01
C SER A 25 -24.19 -8.86 22.50
N GLY A 26 -22.99 -8.49 22.03
CA GLY A 26 -22.62 -8.40 20.62
C GLY A 26 -22.91 -7.04 19.97
N ALA A 27 -23.53 -6.10 20.67
CA ALA A 27 -23.76 -4.75 20.16
C ALA A 27 -22.45 -3.96 20.07
N ILE A 28 -22.31 -3.13 19.03
CA ILE A 28 -21.15 -2.25 18.83
C ILE A 28 -21.57 -0.79 18.96
N ILE A 29 -20.84 -0.05 19.78
CA ILE A 29 -21.06 1.37 20.07
C ILE A 29 -19.78 2.13 19.72
N SER A 30 -19.89 3.25 19.01
CA SER A 30 -18.74 4.11 18.71
C SER A 30 -18.97 5.54 19.17
N GLY A 31 -18.02 6.12 19.89
CA GLY A 31 -18.17 7.48 20.41
C GLY A 31 -16.97 7.95 21.23
N GLY A 32 -17.01 9.21 21.64
CA GLY A 32 -15.97 9.82 22.48
C GLY A 32 -16.09 9.37 23.94
N LEU A 33 -15.00 8.90 24.54
CA LEU A 33 -14.94 8.62 25.98
C LEU A 33 -14.91 9.95 26.74
N ALA A 34 -15.98 10.27 27.46
CA ALA A 34 -16.11 11.55 28.15
C ALA A 34 -15.77 11.45 29.65
N VAL A 35 -16.12 10.34 30.30
CA VAL A 35 -15.95 10.16 31.74
C VAL A 35 -15.70 8.69 32.07
N LYS A 36 -14.84 8.45 33.07
CA LYS A 36 -14.72 7.17 33.78
C LYS A 36 -15.10 7.40 35.23
N TYR A 37 -15.93 6.55 35.81
CA TYR A 37 -16.39 6.75 37.18
C TYR A 37 -16.84 5.44 37.82
N GLU A 38 -16.85 5.46 39.15
CA GLU A 38 -17.18 4.32 39.99
C GLU A 38 -18.40 4.67 40.85
N TYR A 39 -19.29 3.71 41.05
CA TYR A 39 -20.39 3.80 42.00
C TYR A 39 -20.30 2.66 43.00
N LEU A 40 -20.65 2.95 44.25
CA LEU A 40 -20.95 1.90 45.22
C LEU A 40 -22.37 1.39 44.96
N THR A 41 -22.48 0.09 44.73
CA THR A 41 -23.74 -0.66 44.72
C THR A 41 -23.78 -1.59 45.93
N GLU A 42 -24.92 -2.24 46.15
CA GLU A 42 -25.05 -3.28 47.20
C GLU A 42 -24.12 -4.48 46.96
N GLU A 43 -23.69 -4.69 45.71
CA GLU A 43 -22.85 -5.82 45.26
C GLU A 43 -21.35 -5.48 45.22
N GLY A 44 -20.98 -4.19 45.36
CA GLY A 44 -19.58 -3.75 45.38
C GLY A 44 -19.33 -2.43 44.67
N VAL A 45 -18.09 -2.24 44.20
CA VAL A 45 -17.73 -1.09 43.37
C VAL A 45 -17.98 -1.45 41.91
N GLN A 46 -18.85 -0.68 41.25
CA GLN A 46 -19.14 -0.82 39.83
C GLN A 46 -18.47 0.30 39.04
N LYS A 47 -17.70 -0.06 38.02
CA LYS A 47 -17.06 0.89 37.09
C LYS A 47 -17.95 1.12 35.88
N SER A 48 -18.04 2.36 35.43
CA SER A 48 -18.75 2.74 34.20
C SER A 48 -18.04 3.82 33.40
N TYR A 49 -18.40 3.82 32.11
CA TYR A 49 -17.84 4.68 31.08
C TYR A 49 -18.94 5.47 30.39
N ARG A 50 -18.80 6.80 30.35
CA ARG A 50 -19.70 7.66 29.59
C ARG A 50 -19.17 7.84 28.17
N ILE A 51 -19.94 7.41 27.19
CA ILE A 51 -19.63 7.53 25.77
C ILE A 51 -20.57 8.56 25.13
N THR A 52 -20.00 9.56 24.47
CA THR A 52 -20.75 10.65 23.82
C THR A 52 -20.87 10.45 22.31
N PHE A 53 -22.04 10.82 21.76
CA PHE A 53 -22.37 10.79 20.32
C PHE A 53 -22.83 12.18 19.87
N GLY A 54 -21.97 12.92 19.17
CA GLY A 54 -22.27 14.27 18.70
C GLY A 54 -22.58 15.27 19.82
N ASN A 55 -23.24 16.38 19.47
CA ASN A 55 -23.56 17.43 20.44
C ASN A 55 -24.70 16.96 21.35
N SER A 56 -24.38 16.55 22.58
CA SER A 56 -25.27 16.32 23.74
C SER A 56 -25.86 14.92 23.97
N LYS A 57 -25.65 13.92 23.10
CA LYS A 57 -26.14 12.55 23.38
C LYS A 57 -25.04 11.75 24.05
N TYR A 58 -25.38 10.95 25.04
CA TYR A 58 -24.45 10.05 25.68
C TYR A 58 -25.14 8.76 26.15
N ILE A 59 -24.33 7.74 26.38
CA ILE A 59 -24.72 6.51 27.05
C ILE A 59 -23.68 6.21 28.14
N ASP A 60 -24.15 5.67 29.26
CA ASP A 60 -23.29 5.16 30.32
C ASP A 60 -23.28 3.63 30.20
N ILE A 61 -22.08 3.05 30.12
CA ILE A 61 -21.86 1.61 29.91
C ILE A 61 -21.08 1.07 31.10
N ILE A 62 -21.56 -0.02 31.70
CA ILE A 62 -20.91 -0.71 32.80
C ILE A 62 -19.72 -1.51 32.26
N GLU A 63 -18.58 -1.49 32.95
CA GLU A 63 -17.35 -2.19 32.54
C GLU A 63 -17.60 -3.68 32.27
N ASP A 64 -18.37 -4.35 33.12
CA ASP A 64 -18.68 -5.79 33.01
C ASP A 64 -19.48 -6.15 31.76
N GLU A 65 -20.19 -5.17 31.16
CA GLU A 65 -20.93 -5.37 29.92
C GLU A 65 -20.04 -5.20 28.68
N ILE A 66 -18.76 -4.85 28.84
CA ILE A 66 -17.85 -4.56 27.74
C ILE A 66 -16.97 -5.77 27.47
N GLU A 67 -17.08 -6.30 26.25
CA GLU A 67 -16.26 -7.38 25.76
C GLU A 67 -14.91 -6.88 25.22
N SER A 68 -14.92 -5.77 24.46
CA SER A 68 -13.69 -5.15 23.95
C SER A 68 -13.82 -3.66 23.69
N ILE A 69 -12.69 -2.95 23.70
CA ILE A 69 -12.57 -1.54 23.32
C ILE A 69 -11.39 -1.35 22.39
N GLN A 70 -11.59 -0.58 21.32
CA GLN A 70 -10.57 -0.26 20.34
C GLN A 70 -10.51 1.25 20.13
N LEU A 71 -9.32 1.83 20.25
CA LEU A 71 -9.10 3.25 19.94
C LEU A 71 -9.38 3.49 18.46
N ILE A 72 -10.37 4.34 18.18
CA ILE A 72 -10.53 4.90 16.85
C ILE A 72 -9.48 6.01 16.76
N LYS A 73 -8.39 5.72 16.05
CA LYS A 73 -7.36 6.72 15.76
C LYS A 73 -8.07 7.94 15.14
N PRO A 74 -7.77 9.17 15.60
CA PRO A 74 -8.33 10.34 14.95
C PRO A 74 -7.99 10.25 13.46
N HIS A 75 -9.00 10.18 12.61
CA HIS A 75 -8.77 10.39 11.19
C HIS A 75 -8.31 11.82 11.05
N LYS A 76 -7.07 12.00 10.58
CA LYS A 76 -6.65 13.30 10.05
C LYS A 76 -7.64 13.68 8.95
N THR A 77 -7.89 14.96 8.77
CA THR A 77 -8.52 15.37 7.51
C THR A 77 -7.60 15.00 6.35
N VAL A 78 -8.16 14.77 5.16
CA VAL A 78 -7.37 14.54 3.93
C VAL A 78 -6.30 15.63 3.76
N LEU A 79 -6.67 16.88 4.06
CA LEU A 79 -5.77 18.03 4.01
C LEU A 79 -4.59 17.91 4.98
N GLU A 80 -4.84 17.59 6.26
CA GLU A 80 -3.80 17.44 7.27
C GLU A 80 -2.85 16.29 6.91
N TYR A 81 -3.41 15.16 6.47
CA TYR A 81 -2.61 14.02 6.05
C TYR A 81 -1.70 14.38 4.86
N LEU A 82 -2.26 14.95 3.80
CA LEU A 82 -1.50 15.27 2.59
C LEU A 82 -0.43 16.34 2.83
N LYS A 83 -0.66 17.31 3.72
CA LYS A 83 0.37 18.30 4.08
C LYS A 83 1.56 17.64 4.76
N GLU A 84 1.30 16.83 5.78
CA GLU A 84 2.37 16.09 6.46
C GLU A 84 3.09 15.11 5.52
N PHE A 85 2.35 14.49 4.60
CA PHE A 85 2.91 13.57 3.62
C PHE A 85 3.83 14.29 2.62
N GLU A 86 3.38 15.43 2.08
CA GLU A 86 4.20 16.29 1.20
C GLU A 86 5.47 16.74 1.91
N ASP A 87 5.37 17.26 3.15
CA ASP A 87 6.53 17.71 3.93
C ASP A 87 7.52 16.59 4.24
N LYS A 88 7.02 15.38 4.52
CA LYS A 88 7.85 14.23 4.91
C LYS A 88 8.56 13.59 3.72
N HIS A 89 7.86 13.44 2.60
CA HIS A 89 8.30 12.65 1.46
C HIS A 89 8.65 13.49 0.22
N ASP A 90 8.49 14.82 0.30
CA ASP A 90 8.71 15.76 -0.81
C ASP A 90 7.88 15.41 -2.06
N VAL A 91 6.64 14.95 -1.82
CA VAL A 91 5.67 14.59 -2.86
C VAL A 91 4.64 15.69 -2.96
N LYS A 92 4.64 16.41 -4.08
CA LYS A 92 3.71 17.52 -4.30
C LYS A 92 2.25 17.03 -4.33
N CYS A 93 1.48 17.42 -3.32
CA CYS A 93 0.06 17.14 -3.14
C CYS A 93 -0.80 18.39 -3.36
N PHE A 94 -0.24 19.58 -3.24
CA PHE A 94 -0.97 20.85 -3.39
C PHE A 94 -0.51 21.66 -4.62
N ASP A 95 -1.40 22.49 -5.17
CA ASP A 95 -1.06 23.49 -6.17
C ASP A 95 -0.49 24.77 -5.51
N ASN A 96 -0.22 25.80 -6.32
CA ASN A 96 0.37 27.04 -5.82
C ASN A 96 -0.63 27.93 -5.05
N GLU A 97 -1.90 27.55 -5.00
CA GLU A 97 -2.99 28.23 -4.30
C GLU A 97 -3.45 27.44 -3.05
N ASP A 98 -2.65 26.47 -2.59
CA ASP A 98 -2.94 25.54 -1.49
C ASP A 98 -4.17 24.64 -1.73
N ASN A 99 -4.61 24.45 -2.98
CA ASN A 99 -5.66 23.48 -3.29
C ASN A 99 -5.06 22.07 -3.48
N VAL A 100 -5.80 21.05 -3.06
CA VAL A 100 -5.42 19.65 -3.26
C VAL A 100 -5.42 19.33 -4.75
N LEU A 101 -4.32 18.74 -5.24
CA LEU A 101 -4.22 18.28 -6.60
C LEU A 101 -5.17 17.09 -6.85
N PRO A 102 -5.62 16.88 -8.09
CA PRO A 102 -6.33 15.65 -8.47
C PRO A 102 -5.56 14.37 -8.12
N ASN A 103 -6.26 13.32 -7.71
CA ASN A 103 -5.67 12.07 -7.23
C ASN A 103 -4.68 11.44 -8.22
N ASP A 104 -5.00 11.47 -9.51
CA ASP A 104 -4.12 11.00 -10.59
C ASP A 104 -2.80 11.75 -10.63
N LYS A 105 -2.82 13.07 -10.41
CA LYS A 105 -1.60 13.89 -10.31
C LYS A 105 -0.80 13.58 -9.06
N ILE A 106 -1.45 13.43 -7.91
CA ILE A 106 -0.75 13.09 -6.66
C ILE A 106 -0.07 11.72 -6.78
N LEU A 107 -0.80 10.71 -7.29
CA LEU A 107 -0.27 9.38 -7.59
C LEU A 107 0.90 9.46 -8.58
N SER A 108 0.77 10.27 -9.64
CA SER A 108 1.84 10.46 -10.62
C SER A 108 3.10 11.06 -9.99
N ASN A 109 2.95 12.07 -9.14
CA ASN A 109 4.08 12.69 -8.42
C ASN A 109 4.77 11.69 -7.49
N LEU A 110 4.01 10.78 -6.87
CA LEU A 110 4.56 9.74 -5.99
C LEU A 110 5.28 8.63 -6.77
N LEU A 111 4.71 8.17 -7.87
CA LEU A 111 5.21 7.03 -8.65
C LEU A 111 6.31 7.41 -9.64
N PHE A 112 6.25 8.61 -10.22
CA PHE A 112 7.11 9.05 -11.32
C PHE A 112 7.87 10.35 -11.02
N GLY A 113 7.74 10.90 -9.81
CA GLY A 113 8.49 12.07 -9.36
C GLY A 113 9.95 11.72 -9.06
N LYS A 114 10.37 11.90 -7.80
CA LYS A 114 11.70 11.43 -7.38
C LYS A 114 11.77 9.91 -7.43
N GLU A 115 12.84 9.39 -8.03
CA GLU A 115 13.11 7.96 -8.07
C GLU A 115 12.99 7.35 -6.66
N GLN A 116 12.28 6.23 -6.55
CA GLN A 116 12.15 5.36 -5.35
C GLN A 116 11.21 5.82 -4.23
N THR A 117 10.55 6.98 -4.32
CA THR A 117 9.68 7.45 -3.21
C THR A 117 8.60 6.42 -2.82
N TRP A 118 7.89 5.84 -3.80
CA TRP A 118 6.91 4.78 -3.54
C TRP A 118 7.53 3.51 -2.96
N ASP A 119 8.71 3.12 -3.44
CA ASP A 119 9.39 1.88 -3.02
C ASP A 119 9.96 1.99 -1.60
N ASP A 120 10.31 3.21 -1.19
CA ASP A 120 10.83 3.53 0.15
C ASP A 120 9.74 3.60 1.22
N LEU A 121 8.46 3.72 0.84
CA LEU A 121 7.34 3.71 1.80
C LEU A 121 7.16 2.33 2.44
N HIS A 122 6.91 2.33 3.75
CA HIS A 122 6.41 1.13 4.42
C HIS A 122 5.00 0.75 3.94
N GLU A 123 4.66 -0.54 4.00
CA GLU A 123 3.36 -1.05 3.55
C GLU A 123 2.17 -0.37 4.26
N ASP A 124 2.31 -0.03 5.54
CA ASP A 124 1.27 0.69 6.28
C ASP A 124 1.11 2.14 5.78
N GLU A 125 2.21 2.82 5.44
CA GLU A 125 2.16 4.18 4.85
C GLU A 125 1.54 4.16 3.46
N LYS A 126 1.81 3.13 2.65
CA LYS A 126 1.15 2.94 1.35
C LYS A 126 -0.36 2.78 1.53
N ARG A 127 -0.79 1.97 2.50
CA ARG A 127 -2.22 1.74 2.79
C ARG A 127 -2.91 3.02 3.26
N ASP A 128 -2.28 3.74 4.19
CA ASP A 128 -2.80 5.02 4.69
C ASP A 128 -2.92 6.02 3.53
N PHE A 129 -1.87 6.16 2.72
CA PHE A 129 -1.87 7.06 1.56
C PHE A 129 -3.03 6.78 0.60
N ILE A 130 -3.20 5.52 0.18
CA ILE A 130 -4.30 5.13 -0.72
C ILE A 130 -5.67 5.39 -0.06
N SER A 131 -5.80 5.14 1.24
CA SER A 131 -7.03 5.42 1.98
C SER A 131 -7.36 6.92 2.01
N TYR A 132 -6.37 7.78 2.17
CA TYR A 132 -6.56 9.24 2.24
C TYR A 132 -6.76 9.90 0.87
N LEU A 133 -6.37 9.26 -0.24
CA LEU A 133 -6.74 9.73 -1.58
C LEU A 133 -8.26 9.66 -1.85
N GLN A 134 -9.01 8.85 -1.08
CA GLN A 134 -10.45 8.71 -1.22
C GLN A 134 -10.90 8.43 -2.67
N LEU A 135 -10.18 7.54 -3.37
CA LEU A 135 -10.44 7.19 -4.75
C LEU A 135 -11.90 6.72 -4.93
N SER A 136 -12.59 7.30 -5.90
CA SER A 136 -13.90 6.84 -6.35
C SER A 136 -13.80 5.48 -7.03
N SER A 137 -14.92 4.75 -7.12
CA SER A 137 -14.98 3.47 -7.83
C SER A 137 -14.49 3.59 -9.29
N ASP A 138 -14.79 4.70 -9.97
CA ASP A 138 -14.38 4.94 -11.35
C ASP A 138 -12.86 5.14 -11.48
N GLU A 139 -12.25 5.87 -10.53
CA GLU A 139 -10.79 6.02 -10.47
C GLU A 139 -10.10 4.70 -10.17
N VAL A 140 -10.65 3.89 -9.25
CA VAL A 140 -10.11 2.56 -8.94
C VAL A 140 -10.15 1.66 -10.16
N VAL A 141 -11.27 1.61 -10.89
CA VAL A 141 -11.38 0.84 -12.14
C VAL A 141 -10.38 1.33 -13.18
N THR A 142 -10.21 2.65 -13.31
CA THR A 142 -9.24 3.24 -14.22
C THR A 142 -7.80 2.82 -13.89
N LEU A 143 -7.41 2.88 -12.62
CA LEU A 143 -6.10 2.42 -12.16
C LEU A 143 -5.87 0.94 -12.42
N ILE A 144 -6.88 0.09 -12.16
CA ILE A 144 -6.81 -1.35 -12.43
C ILE A 144 -6.58 -1.60 -13.92
N ASN A 145 -7.32 -0.91 -14.80
CA ASN A 145 -7.17 -1.08 -16.24
C ASN A 145 -5.77 -0.68 -16.71
N ILE A 146 -5.23 0.44 -16.23
CA ILE A 146 -3.87 0.88 -16.55
C ILE A 146 -2.84 -0.18 -16.09
N LEU A 147 -3.00 -0.73 -14.89
CA LEU A 147 -2.10 -1.77 -14.38
C LEU A 147 -2.19 -3.08 -15.18
N VAL A 148 -3.38 -3.45 -15.64
CA VAL A 148 -3.60 -4.62 -16.50
C VAL A 148 -2.94 -4.40 -17.87
N ASP A 149 -3.14 -3.23 -18.48
CA ASP A 149 -2.54 -2.89 -19.77
C ASP A 149 -1.00 -2.90 -19.67
N TYR A 150 -0.44 -2.30 -18.61
CA TYR A 150 1.01 -2.29 -18.36
C TYR A 150 1.58 -3.71 -18.16
N LYS A 151 0.85 -4.57 -17.44
CA LYS A 151 1.22 -5.98 -17.27
C LYS A 151 1.23 -6.73 -18.60
N ASP A 152 0.22 -6.51 -19.43
CA ASP A 152 0.10 -7.17 -20.73
C ASP A 152 1.17 -6.70 -21.72
N GLU A 153 1.50 -5.40 -21.73
CA GLU A 153 2.62 -4.86 -22.50
C GLU A 153 3.97 -5.42 -22.05
N ASN A 154 4.21 -5.46 -20.72
CA ASN A 154 5.43 -6.07 -20.18
C ASN A 154 5.55 -7.54 -20.53
N LYS A 155 4.45 -8.30 -20.53
CA LYS A 155 4.44 -9.69 -20.98
C LYS A 155 4.79 -9.81 -22.46
N LYS A 156 4.20 -8.99 -23.33
CA LYS A 156 4.53 -8.96 -24.77
C LYS A 156 6.02 -8.65 -25.01
N LEU A 157 6.59 -7.71 -24.25
CA LEU A 157 8.01 -7.38 -24.31
C LEU A 157 8.88 -8.55 -23.86
N TYR A 158 8.49 -9.23 -22.77
CA TYR A 158 9.17 -10.42 -22.28
C TYR A 158 9.15 -11.55 -23.30
N ASP A 159 7.98 -11.89 -23.85
CA ASP A 159 7.81 -12.94 -24.85
C ASP A 159 8.64 -12.64 -26.11
N LYS A 160 8.69 -11.37 -26.52
CA LYS A 160 9.53 -10.92 -27.65
C LYS A 160 11.02 -11.05 -27.37
N ARG A 161 11.48 -10.71 -26.16
CA ARG A 161 12.88 -10.89 -25.74
C ARG A 161 13.26 -12.36 -25.74
N GLN A 162 12.39 -13.21 -25.18
CA GLN A 162 12.61 -14.66 -25.14
C GLN A 162 12.70 -15.24 -26.55
N SER A 163 11.75 -14.94 -27.44
CA SER A 163 11.79 -15.40 -28.84
C SER A 163 13.05 -14.90 -29.58
N THR A 164 13.54 -13.70 -29.27
CA THR A 164 14.77 -13.17 -29.87
C THR A 164 16.01 -13.94 -29.38
N LEU A 165 16.06 -14.29 -28.08
CA LEU A 165 17.14 -15.10 -27.52
C LEU A 165 17.14 -16.51 -28.11
N ASP A 166 15.97 -17.14 -28.24
CA ASP A 166 15.84 -18.47 -28.83
C ASP A 166 16.35 -18.50 -30.28
N ALA A 167 15.94 -17.53 -31.10
CA ALA A 167 16.41 -17.40 -32.47
C ALA A 167 17.92 -17.12 -32.56
N THR A 168 18.46 -16.36 -31.61
CA THR A 168 19.90 -16.09 -31.54
C THR A 168 20.68 -17.34 -31.15
N LEU A 169 20.18 -18.13 -30.20
CA LEU A 169 20.78 -19.39 -29.79
C LEU A 169 20.78 -20.41 -30.94
N GLU A 170 19.67 -20.52 -31.67
CA GLU A 170 19.57 -21.37 -32.86
C GLU A 170 20.60 -20.98 -33.91
N PHE A 171 20.76 -19.68 -34.19
CA PHE A 171 21.79 -19.20 -35.09
C PHE A 171 23.19 -19.59 -34.62
N VAL A 172 23.53 -19.37 -33.34
CA VAL A 172 24.85 -19.70 -32.79
C VAL A 172 25.14 -21.20 -32.95
N ASN A 173 24.17 -22.07 -32.62
CA ASN A 173 24.32 -23.52 -32.77
C ASN A 173 24.56 -23.92 -34.23
N GLN A 174 23.79 -23.36 -35.18
CA GLN A 174 24.02 -23.60 -36.62
C GLN A 174 25.40 -23.13 -37.07
N PHE A 175 25.88 -22.03 -36.50
CA PHE A 175 27.19 -21.47 -36.82
C PHE A 175 28.33 -22.36 -36.31
N ASP A 176 28.19 -22.93 -35.11
CA ASP A 176 29.13 -23.89 -34.54
C ASP A 176 29.16 -25.20 -35.34
N GLU A 177 28.00 -25.72 -35.78
CA GLU A 177 27.92 -26.89 -36.66
C GLU A 177 28.67 -26.66 -37.99
N ILE A 178 28.50 -25.48 -38.63
CA ILE A 178 29.23 -25.13 -39.86
C ILE A 178 30.73 -25.10 -39.62
N LYS A 179 31.18 -24.59 -38.46
CA LYS A 179 32.58 -24.55 -38.07
C LYS A 179 33.16 -25.96 -37.92
N GLU A 180 32.40 -26.89 -37.33
CA GLU A 180 32.82 -28.29 -37.19
C GLU A 180 32.93 -29.02 -38.54
N VAL A 181 32.00 -28.76 -39.47
CA VAL A 181 32.00 -29.41 -40.80
C VAL A 181 33.07 -28.82 -41.73
N PHE A 182 33.37 -27.52 -41.63
CA PHE A 182 34.33 -26.82 -42.49
C PHE A 182 35.46 -26.14 -41.71
N PRO A 183 36.32 -26.90 -41.01
CA PRO A 183 37.36 -26.34 -40.16
C PRO A 183 38.41 -25.50 -40.93
N SER A 184 38.61 -25.79 -42.22
CA SER A 184 39.52 -25.00 -43.08
C SER A 184 39.04 -23.59 -43.39
N LEU A 185 37.79 -23.24 -43.03
CA LEU A 185 37.19 -21.91 -43.25
C LEU A 185 37.02 -21.10 -41.95
N GLU A 186 37.66 -21.53 -40.86
CA GLU A 186 37.48 -20.96 -39.52
C GLU A 186 37.65 -19.43 -39.46
N GLU A 187 38.65 -18.85 -40.13
CA GLU A 187 38.86 -17.39 -40.14
C GLU A 187 37.73 -16.63 -40.86
N LEU A 188 37.21 -17.19 -41.95
CA LEU A 188 36.11 -16.59 -42.71
C LEU A 188 34.79 -16.68 -41.92
N ILE A 189 34.57 -17.82 -41.26
CA ILE A 189 33.44 -18.07 -40.38
C ILE A 189 33.47 -17.09 -39.19
N ALA A 190 34.62 -16.96 -38.50
CA ALA A 190 34.79 -16.01 -37.40
C ALA A 190 34.60 -14.55 -37.83
N PHE A 191 35.04 -14.17 -39.03
CA PHE A 191 34.80 -12.83 -39.58
C PHE A 191 33.31 -12.55 -39.79
N VAL A 192 32.56 -13.51 -40.34
CA VAL A 192 31.11 -13.38 -40.56
C VAL A 192 30.36 -13.28 -39.23
N TYR A 193 30.73 -14.09 -38.23
CA TYR A 193 30.14 -14.01 -36.89
C TYR A 193 30.35 -12.63 -36.24
N LYS A 194 31.57 -12.09 -36.33
CA LYS A 194 31.87 -10.77 -35.77
C LYS A 194 31.11 -9.65 -36.51
N LYS A 195 30.89 -9.80 -37.82
CA LYS A 195 30.19 -8.81 -38.64
C LYS A 195 28.66 -8.87 -38.54
N SER A 196 28.09 -10.01 -38.15
CA SER A 196 26.64 -10.17 -37.96
C SER A 196 26.10 -9.37 -36.77
N GLY A 197 26.97 -8.96 -35.83
CA GLY A 197 26.58 -8.15 -34.68
C GLY A 197 25.85 -8.92 -33.58
N ILE A 198 25.89 -10.26 -33.62
CA ILE A 198 25.17 -11.12 -32.68
C ILE A 198 25.58 -10.92 -31.23
N GLU A 199 26.88 -10.75 -30.94
CA GLU A 199 27.33 -10.40 -29.58
C GLU A 199 26.71 -9.09 -29.08
N THR A 200 26.54 -8.11 -29.97
CA THR A 200 25.90 -6.83 -29.59
C THR A 200 24.41 -7.03 -29.31
N LEU A 201 23.74 -7.86 -30.11
CA LEU A 201 22.33 -8.22 -29.92
C LEU A 201 22.11 -8.95 -28.58
N VAL A 202 22.91 -9.99 -28.28
CA VAL A 202 22.82 -10.76 -27.02
C VAL A 202 23.05 -9.85 -25.81
N ASN A 203 24.07 -8.99 -25.85
CA ASN A 203 24.38 -8.06 -24.76
C ASN A 203 23.30 -6.98 -24.55
N SER A 204 22.55 -6.63 -25.60
CA SER A 204 21.45 -5.65 -25.51
C SER A 204 20.16 -6.22 -24.92
N ILE A 205 20.00 -7.54 -24.90
CA ILE A 205 18.81 -8.23 -24.37
C ILE A 205 19.00 -8.63 -22.91
N THR A 206 20.25 -8.84 -22.48
CA THR A 206 20.61 -9.28 -21.12
C THR A 206 20.86 -8.15 -20.11
N ARG A 207 20.90 -6.89 -20.55
CA ARG A 207 20.88 -5.68 -19.71
C ARG A 207 19.48 -5.10 -19.62
#